data_AF-A0A374VL14-F1
#
_entry.id   AF-A0A374VL14-F1
#
_cell.length_a   1.000
_cell.length_b   1.000
_cell.length_c   1.000
_cell.angle_alpha   90.00
_cell.angle_beta   90.00
_cell.angle_gamma   90.00
#
_symmetry.space_group_name_H-M   'P 1'
#
loop_
_entity.id
_entity.type
_entity.pdbx_description
1 polymer ?
#
loop_
_entity_poly.entity_id
_entity_poly.type
_entity_poly.pdbx_seq_one_letter_code
_entity_poly.pdbx_strand_id
1 'polypeptide(L)' 'MKKMFLRFGQCFAALAFVFATVTANSSCMIIAHQPEEPESVKKLRKF' A
#
# COMPACT_ATOMS: atom_id res chain seq x y z
N MET A 1 -1.57 6.13 33.43
CA MET A 1 -2.58 6.30 32.35
C MET A 1 -2.01 6.97 31.09
N LYS A 2 -1.46 8.19 31.12
CA LYS A 2 -0.93 8.90 29.92
C LYS A 2 0.07 8.10 29.07
N LYS A 3 1.00 7.36 29.70
CA LYS A 3 2.00 6.51 29.02
C LYS A 3 1.37 5.36 28.23
N MET A 4 0.25 4.82 28.72
CA MET A 4 -0.49 3.75 28.03
C MET A 4 -1.21 4.30 26.79
N PHE A 5 -1.89 5.44 26.92
CA PHE A 5 -2.52 6.13 25.78
C PHE A 5 -1.51 6.49 24.69
N LEU A 6 -0.33 6.99 25.08
CA LEU A 6 0.74 7.29 24.12
C LEU A 6 1.23 6.03 23.39
N ARG A 7 1.40 4.90 24.10
CA ARG A 7 1.80 3.62 23.49
C ARG A 7 0.77 3.10 22.50
N PHE A 8 -0.51 3.11 22.87
CA PHE A 8 -1.59 2.72 21.97
C PHE A 8 -1.69 3.64 20.76
N GLY A 9 -1.62 4.97 20.96
CA GLY A 9 -1.63 5.94 19.88
C GLY A 9 -0.47 5.74 18.89
N GLN A 10 0.73 5.43 19.39
CA GLN A 10 1.88 5.08 18.55
C GLN A 10 1.65 3.80 17.73
N CYS A 11 1.09 2.75 18.33
CA CYS A 11 0.74 1.53 17.61
C CYS A 11 -0.29 1.79 16.50
N PHE A 12 -1.34 2.58 16.80
CA PHE A 12 -2.35 2.94 15.81
C PHE A 12 -1.77 3.78 14.67
N ALA A 13 -0.90 4.75 14.96
CA ALA A 13 -0.23 5.54 13.94
C ALA A 13 0.68 4.68 13.04
N ALA A 14 1.44 3.74 13.62
CA ALA A 14 2.27 2.81 12.86
C ALA A 14 1.41 1.89 11.97
N LEU A 15 0.29 1.38 12.48
CA LEU A 15 -0.64 0.55 11.73
C LEU A 15 -1.26 1.32 10.55
N ALA A 16 -1.71 2.56 10.80
CA ALA A 16 -2.24 3.44 9.76
C ALA A 16 -1.20 3.71 8.65
N PHE A 17 0.06 3.92 9.02
CA PHE A 17 1.14 4.07 8.06
C PHE A 17 1.33 2.82 7.19
N VAL A 18 1.33 1.62 7.78
CA VAL A 18 1.40 0.35 7.03
C VAL A 18 0.22 0.19 6.06
N PHE A 19 -1.00 0.49 6.49
CA PHE A 19 -2.15 0.42 5.58
C PHE A 19 -2.06 1.44 4.45
N ALA A 20 -1.60 2.66 4.72
CA ALA A 20 -1.39 3.68 3.70
C ALA A 20 -0.33 3.25 2.68
N THR A 21 0.80 2.70 3.13
CA THR A 21 1.85 2.21 2.23
C THR A 21 1.40 0.98 1.43
N VAL A 22 0.71 0.03 2.06
CA VAL A 22 0.18 -1.15 1.36
C VAL A 22 -0.88 -0.74 0.35
N THR A 23 -1.79 0.17 0.67
CA THR A 23 -2.84 0.63 -0.27
C THR A 23 -2.24 1.40 -1.43
N ALA A 24 -1.33 2.34 -1.17
CA ALA A 24 -0.65 3.11 -2.22
C ALA A 24 0.18 2.22 -3.17
N ASN A 25 0.71 1.09 -2.67
CA ASN A 25 1.51 0.14 -3.45
C ASN A 25 0.76 -1.17 -3.78
N SER A 26 -0.54 -1.25 -3.50
CA SER A 26 -1.32 -2.51 -3.57
C SER A 26 -1.42 -3.06 -4.98
N SER A 27 -1.34 -2.19 -5.98
CA SER A 27 -1.19 -2.54 -7.41
C SER A 27 0.02 -3.45 -7.67
N CYS A 28 1.03 -3.44 -6.81
CA CYS A 28 2.27 -4.22 -6.92
C CYS A 28 2.46 -5.26 -5.80
N MET A 29 1.78 -5.11 -4.66
CA MET A 29 1.97 -5.96 -3.47
C MET A 29 1.11 -7.22 -3.48
N ILE A 30 -0.01 -7.22 -4.21
CA ILE A 30 -0.84 -8.40 -4.37
C ILE A 30 -0.44 -9.03 -5.70
N ILE A 31 0.15 -10.23 -5.66
CA ILE A 31 0.26 -11.12 -6.82
C ILE A 31 -1.15 -11.63 -7.12
N ALA A 32 -2.05 -10.73 -7.48
CA ALA A 32 -3.34 -11.07 -8.06
C ALA A 32 -3.07 -11.46 -9.52
N HIS A 33 -3.98 -12.23 -10.10
CA HIS A 33 -3.97 -12.37 -11.55
C HIS A 33 -4.15 -10.97 -12.16
N GLN A 34 -3.05 -10.40 -12.66
CA GLN A 34 -3.08 -9.16 -13.41
C GLN A 34 -3.79 -9.49 -14.73
N PRO A 35 -4.94 -8.86 -15.04
CA PRO A 35 -5.50 -9.00 -16.37
C PRO A 35 -4.46 -8.54 -17.40
N GLU A 36 -4.50 -9.14 -18.58
CA GLU A 36 -3.54 -8.82 -19.63
C GLU A 36 -3.51 -7.30 -19.87
N GLU A 37 -2.33 -6.69 -19.75
CA GLU A 37 -2.20 -5.23 -19.90
C GLU A 37 -2.73 -4.80 -21.28
N PRO A 38 -3.60 -3.78 -21.38
CA PRO A 38 -4.13 -3.33 -22.66
C PRO A 38 -3.00 -2.93 -23.62
N GLU A 39 -3.11 -3.33 -24.89
CA GLU A 39 -2.15 -2.98 -25.97
C GLU A 39 -1.81 -1.49 -26.03
N SER A 40 -2.78 -0.62 -25.71
CA SER A 40 -2.59 0.83 -25.66
C SER A 40 -1.63 1.28 -24.55
N VAL A 41 -1.61 0.60 -23.41
CA VAL A 41 -0.75 0.92 -22.25
C VAL A 41 0.67 0.41 -22.48
N LYS A 42 0.83 -0.72 -23.18
CA LYS A 42 2.15 -1.25 -23.56
C LYS A 42 2.97 -0.25 -24.39
N LYS A 43 2.30 0.58 -25.21
CA LYS A 43 2.93 1.66 -26.00
C LYS A 43 3.53 2.79 -25.15
N LEU A 44 3.18 2.86 -23.86
CA LEU A 44 3.68 3.86 -22.91
C LEU A 44 4.90 3.40 -22.13
N ARG A 45 5.28 2.10 -22.19
CA ARG A 45 6.55 1.64 -21.61
C ARG A 45 7.71 2.20 -22.43
N LYS A 46 8.58 2.97 -21.78
CA LYS A 46 10.00 3.03 -22.17
C LYS A 46 10.57 1.69 -21.72
N PHE A 47 10.97 0.85 -22.68
CA PHE A 47 11.54 -0.50 -22.54
C PHE A 47 12.15 -0.82 -21.17
#